data_AF-A0A6B3H925-F1
#
_entry.id   AF-A0A6B3H925-F1
#
_cell.length_a   1.000
_cell.length_b   1.000
_cell.length_c   1.000
_cell.angle_alpha   90.00
_cell.angle_beta   90.00
_cell.angle_gamma   90.00
#
_symmetry.space_group_name_H-M   'P 1'
#
loop_
_entity.id
_entity.type
_entity.pdbx_description
1 polymer ?
#
loop_
_entity_poly.entity_id
_entity_poly.type
_entity_poly.pdbx_seq_one_letter_code
_entity_poly.pdbx_strand_id
1 'polypeptide(L)'
;LDAGYEVHFNLSPVVLRPGWQRDWAALLTHLDDVLPDRVKDQAAAEIIMLTHNRSLHEVNLGWHPRAEEVLWQPDAQETKRSQNGALNVRYAQEIKRQALTRMGQLLATHAPWLRVRYAF
;
A
#
# COMPACT_ATOMS: atom_id res chain seq x y z
N LEU A 1 -0.55 -6.83 -23.89
CA LEU A 1 0.59 -5.91 -24.12
C LEU A 1 0.80 -5.59 -25.60
N ASP A 2 0.34 -6.46 -26.50
CA ASP A 2 0.45 -6.30 -27.96
C ASP A 2 -0.38 -5.13 -28.54
N ALA A 3 -1.01 -4.33 -27.67
CA ALA A 3 -1.77 -3.12 -27.99
C ALA A 3 -1.06 -1.81 -27.57
N GLY A 4 0.15 -1.86 -26.98
CA GLY A 4 0.99 -0.68 -26.70
C GLY A 4 0.72 0.10 -25.40
N TYR A 5 -0.02 -0.46 -24.44
CA TYR A 5 -0.26 0.19 -23.14
C TYR A 5 0.93 0.02 -22.19
N GLU A 6 1.36 1.12 -21.56
CA GLU A 6 2.29 1.10 -20.43
C GLU A 6 1.67 0.37 -19.22
N VAL A 7 2.46 -0.40 -18.50
CA VAL A 7 2.00 -1.13 -17.31
C VAL A 7 2.33 -0.35 -16.05
N HIS A 8 1.31 0.02 -15.30
CA HIS A 8 1.47 0.73 -14.02
C HIS A 8 0.81 -0.08 -12.90
N PHE A 9 1.58 -0.36 -11.86
CA PHE A 9 1.13 -1.05 -10.65
C PHE A 9 0.72 -0.04 -9.59
N ASN A 10 -0.41 -0.32 -8.94
CA ASN A 10 -0.83 0.43 -7.77
C ASN A 10 -0.70 -0.46 -6.53
N LEU A 11 0.30 -0.18 -5.70
CA LEU A 11 0.55 -0.91 -4.47
C LEU A 11 -0.28 -0.29 -3.35
N SER A 12 -1.57 -0.67 -3.30
CA SER A 12 -2.52 -0.07 -2.37
C SER A 12 -3.69 -0.97 -1.92
N PRO A 13 -4.31 -0.64 -0.78
CA PRO A 13 -3.71 0.17 0.29
C PRO A 13 -2.57 -0.61 0.95
N VAL A 14 -1.45 0.06 1.27
CA VAL A 14 -0.44 -0.55 2.15
C VAL A 14 -0.95 -0.54 3.58
N VAL A 15 -1.17 -1.73 4.13
CA VAL A 15 -1.66 -1.95 5.50
C VAL A 15 -0.56 -2.56 6.37
N LEU A 16 -0.19 -1.87 7.45
CA LEU A 16 0.91 -2.20 8.37
C LEU A 16 0.46 -3.16 9.48
N ARG A 17 -0.17 -4.26 9.10
CA ARG A 17 -0.57 -5.33 10.04
C ARG A 17 0.62 -6.22 10.41
N PRO A 18 0.55 -6.98 11.52
CA PRO A 18 1.56 -8.00 11.80
C PRO A 18 1.83 -8.89 10.59
N GLY A 19 3.12 -9.07 10.26
CA GLY A 19 3.56 -9.86 9.11
C GLY A 19 3.54 -9.15 7.74
N TRP A 20 3.12 -7.87 7.66
CA TRP A 20 2.99 -7.17 6.37
C TRP A 20 4.25 -7.25 5.48
N GLN A 21 5.44 -7.14 6.06
CA GLN A 21 6.70 -7.17 5.30
C GLN A 21 6.92 -8.51 4.60
N ARG A 22 6.62 -9.62 5.29
CA ARG A 22 6.74 -10.96 4.72
C ARG A 22 5.75 -11.16 3.60
N ASP A 23 4.52 -10.70 3.81
CA ASP A 23 3.44 -10.89 2.84
C ASP A 23 3.70 -10.03 1.57
N TRP A 24 4.25 -8.82 1.72
CA TRP A 24 4.72 -8.01 0.60
C TRP A 24 5.95 -8.60 -0.10
N ALA A 25 6.93 -9.12 0.64
CA ALA A 25 8.07 -9.82 0.05
C ALA A 25 7.61 -11.00 -0.83
N ALA A 26 6.70 -11.83 -0.31
CA ALA A 26 6.14 -12.96 -1.04
C ALA A 26 5.39 -12.52 -2.30
N LEU A 27 4.58 -11.45 -2.21
CA LEU A 27 3.89 -10.89 -3.37
C LEU A 27 4.88 -10.38 -4.42
N LEU A 28 5.89 -9.61 -4.03
CA LEU A 28 6.88 -9.04 -4.95
C LEU A 28 7.71 -10.12 -5.64
N THR A 29 8.17 -11.14 -4.89
CA THR A 29 8.85 -12.29 -5.49
C THR A 29 7.93 -13.04 -6.44
N HIS A 30 6.67 -13.26 -6.08
CA HIS A 30 5.74 -13.91 -6.99
C HIS A 30 5.51 -13.11 -8.28
N LEU A 31 5.39 -11.78 -8.19
CA LEU A 31 5.32 -10.91 -9.36
C LEU A 31 6.57 -11.02 -10.24
N ASP A 32 7.76 -11.08 -9.62
CA ASP A 32 9.00 -11.32 -10.35
C ASP A 32 8.98 -12.68 -11.08
N ASP A 33 8.51 -13.73 -10.43
CA ASP A 33 8.50 -15.07 -11.02
C ASP A 33 7.53 -15.21 -12.21
N VAL A 34 6.37 -14.54 -12.16
CA VAL A 34 5.28 -14.80 -13.14
C VAL A 34 5.17 -13.77 -14.25
N LEU A 35 5.71 -12.56 -14.07
CA LEU A 35 5.59 -11.51 -15.07
C LEU A 35 6.63 -11.70 -16.19
N PRO A 36 6.22 -11.64 -17.46
CA PRO A 36 7.17 -11.64 -18.57
C PRO A 36 8.10 -10.43 -18.54
N ASP A 37 9.34 -10.59 -19.03
CA ASP A 37 10.34 -9.51 -19.07
C ASP A 37 9.82 -8.23 -19.76
N ARG A 38 9.06 -8.39 -20.86
CA ARG A 38 8.42 -7.26 -21.56
C ARG A 38 7.46 -6.42 -20.69
N VAL A 39 6.89 -6.99 -19.63
CA VAL A 39 6.11 -6.24 -18.63
C VAL A 39 7.07 -5.49 -17.72
N LYS A 40 8.08 -6.20 -17.20
CA LYS A 40 9.04 -5.66 -16.24
C LYS A 40 9.79 -4.45 -16.81
N ASP A 41 10.19 -4.51 -18.08
CA ASP A 41 10.97 -3.46 -18.77
C ASP A 41 10.27 -2.09 -18.83
N GLN A 42 8.94 -2.07 -18.82
CA GLN A 42 8.13 -0.84 -18.90
C GLN A 42 7.35 -0.55 -17.62
N ALA A 43 7.48 -1.39 -16.60
CA ALA A 43 6.66 -1.31 -15.41
C ALA A 43 7.07 -0.15 -14.51
N ALA A 44 6.06 0.51 -13.94
CA ALA A 44 6.24 1.48 -12.89
C ALA A 44 5.20 1.28 -11.80
N ALA A 45 5.49 1.73 -10.57
CA ALA A 45 4.59 1.60 -9.44
C ALA A 45 4.34 2.92 -8.71
N GLU A 46 3.15 2.99 -8.12
CA GLU A 46 2.82 3.95 -7.07
C GLU A 46 2.55 3.18 -5.77
N ILE A 47 3.00 3.75 -4.65
CA ILE A 47 2.73 3.21 -3.30
C ILE A 47 1.72 4.12 -2.63
N ILE A 48 0.59 3.58 -2.20
CA ILE A 48 -0.44 4.36 -1.51
C ILE A 48 -0.73 3.72 -0.16
N MET A 49 -0.35 4.44 0.90
CA MET A 49 -0.58 4.01 2.27
C MET A 49 -2.07 4.08 2.62
N LEU A 50 -2.54 3.18 3.49
CA LEU A 50 -3.93 3.19 3.96
C LEU A 50 -4.30 4.57 4.51
N THR A 51 -5.37 5.14 3.95
CA THR A 51 -6.14 6.23 4.54
C THR A 51 -7.56 5.73 4.70
N HIS A 52 -8.10 5.82 5.90
CA HIS A 52 -9.41 5.30 6.24
C HIS A 52 -10.31 6.41 6.75
N ASN A 53 -11.62 6.30 6.52
CA ASN A 53 -12.59 7.30 6.98
C ASN A 53 -13.21 6.85 8.31
N ARG A 54 -13.23 7.72 9.33
CA ARG A 54 -13.71 7.35 10.67
C ARG A 54 -15.20 7.00 10.68
N SER A 55 -16.04 7.71 9.94
CA SER A 55 -17.47 7.42 9.87
C SER A 55 -17.74 6.11 9.12
N LEU A 56 -16.93 5.79 8.11
CA LEU A 56 -17.02 4.51 7.41
C LEU A 56 -16.59 3.34 8.30
N HIS A 57 -15.55 3.51 9.13
CA HIS A 57 -15.15 2.51 10.13
C HIS A 57 -16.33 2.12 11.04
N GLU A 58 -17.03 3.12 11.59
CA GLU A 58 -18.18 2.91 12.48
C GLU A 58 -19.30 2.10 11.79
N VAL A 59 -19.54 2.34 10.50
CA VAL A 59 -20.50 1.56 9.70
C VAL A 59 -19.97 0.14 9.43
N ASN A 60 -18.69 0.02 9.05
CA ASN A 60 -18.07 -1.26 8.70
C ASN A 60 -17.96 -2.23 9.87
N LEU A 61 -17.90 -1.75 11.12
CA LEU A 61 -17.96 -2.63 12.30
C LEU A 61 -19.23 -3.49 12.33
N GLY A 62 -20.34 -3.02 11.73
CA GLY A 62 -21.57 -3.79 11.62
C GLY A 62 -21.57 -4.87 10.53
N TRP A 63 -20.70 -4.77 9.51
CA TRP A 63 -20.73 -5.62 8.31
C TRP A 63 -19.46 -6.46 8.12
N HIS A 64 -18.29 -5.89 8.40
CA HIS A 64 -16.96 -6.48 8.19
C HIS A 64 -15.99 -6.26 9.37
N PRO A 65 -16.35 -6.67 10.61
CA PRO A 65 -15.59 -6.34 11.81
C PRO A 65 -14.13 -6.85 11.79
N ARG A 66 -13.87 -8.04 11.22
CA ARG A 66 -12.51 -8.60 11.13
C ARG A 66 -11.59 -7.81 10.19
N ALA A 67 -12.13 -7.19 9.14
CA ALA A 67 -11.34 -6.34 8.28
C ALA A 67 -10.93 -5.06 9.03
N GLU A 68 -11.86 -4.51 9.83
CA GLU A 68 -11.62 -3.32 10.64
C GLU A 68 -10.56 -3.53 11.72
N GLU A 69 -10.41 -4.73 12.30
CA GLU A 69 -9.30 -5.06 13.23
C GLU A 69 -7.92 -4.81 12.63
N VAL A 70 -7.82 -4.87 11.30
CA VAL A 70 -6.57 -4.74 10.55
C VAL A 70 -6.39 -3.33 10.00
N LEU A 71 -7.49 -2.70 9.57
CA LEU A 71 -7.49 -1.36 8.98
C LEU A 71 -7.44 -0.24 10.04
N TRP A 72 -8.05 -0.48 11.19
CA TRP A 72 -8.13 0.47 12.31
C TRP A 72 -7.01 0.20 13.32
N GLN A 73 -6.00 1.08 13.32
CA GLN A 73 -4.81 0.94 14.15
C GLN A 73 -4.53 2.27 14.87
N PRO A 74 -5.29 2.61 15.92
CA PRO A 74 -5.27 3.95 16.53
C PRO A 74 -3.90 4.34 17.07
N ASP A 75 -3.10 3.39 17.56
CA ASP A 75 -1.75 3.65 18.07
C ASP A 75 -0.76 4.01 16.95
N ALA A 76 -1.03 3.55 15.72
CA ALA A 76 -0.17 3.79 14.56
C ALA A 76 -0.67 4.93 13.66
N GLN A 77 -1.87 5.44 13.93
CA GLN A 77 -2.59 6.34 13.04
C GLN A 77 -2.91 7.67 13.71
N GLU A 78 -2.99 8.73 12.90
CA GLU A 78 -3.36 10.08 13.30
C GLU A 78 -4.58 10.56 12.52
N THR A 79 -5.37 11.43 13.14
CA THR A 79 -6.50 12.06 12.46
C THR A 79 -6.03 13.14 11.49
N LYS A 80 -6.61 13.14 10.29
CA LYS A 80 -6.45 14.19 9.28
C LYS A 80 -7.81 14.69 8.86
N ARG A 81 -8.06 15.98 9.03
CA ARG A 81 -9.24 16.62 8.45
C ARG A 81 -9.00 16.88 6.96
N SER A 82 -9.86 16.36 6.10
CA SER A 82 -9.80 16.62 4.66
C SER A 82 -10.34 18.01 4.33
N GLN A 83 -10.08 18.48 3.10
CA GLN A 83 -10.55 19.79 2.63
C GLN A 83 -12.09 19.89 2.63
N ASN A 84 -12.80 18.79 2.36
CA ASN A 84 -14.26 18.73 2.42
C ASN A 84 -14.80 18.54 3.87
N GLY A 85 -13.96 18.65 4.89
CA GLY A 85 -14.35 18.59 6.30
C GLY A 85 -14.48 17.19 6.90
N ALA A 86 -14.33 16.13 6.11
CA ALA A 86 -14.38 14.76 6.60
C ALA A 86 -13.17 14.43 7.51
N LEU A 87 -13.40 13.56 8.50
CA LEU A 87 -12.35 13.09 9.40
C LEU A 87 -11.81 11.76 8.90
N ASN A 88 -10.57 11.78 8.42
CA ASN A 88 -9.84 10.60 8.01
C ASN A 88 -8.78 10.23 9.04
N VAL A 89 -8.32 9.00 8.96
CA VAL A 89 -7.27 8.42 9.77
C VAL A 89 -6.22 7.87 8.81
N ARG A 90 -4.95 8.19 9.05
CA ARG A 90 -3.80 7.77 8.24
C ARG A 90 -2.66 7.39 9.15
N TYR A 91 -1.66 6.67 8.65
CA TYR A 91 -0.46 6.43 9.45
C TYR A 91 0.21 7.73 9.91
N ALA A 92 0.62 7.76 11.19
CA ALA A 92 1.39 8.86 11.75
C ALA A 92 2.66 9.10 10.92
N GLN A 93 3.09 10.36 10.80
CA GLN A 93 4.15 10.75 9.86
C GLN A 93 5.43 9.92 10.01
N GLU A 94 5.87 9.66 11.24
CA GLU A 94 7.07 8.87 11.53
C GLU A 94 6.92 7.41 11.08
N ILE A 95 5.80 6.78 11.45
CA ILE A 95 5.48 5.39 11.10
C ILE A 95 5.37 5.24 9.58
N LYS A 96 4.70 6.19 8.91
CA LYS A 96 4.62 6.24 7.46
C LYS A 96 6.03 6.30 6.84
N ARG A 97 6.91 7.17 7.33
CA ARG A 97 8.28 7.31 6.78
C ARG A 97 9.05 6.01 6.90
N GLN A 98 9.04 5.38 8.08
CA GLN A 98 9.71 4.10 8.32
C GLN A 98 9.16 2.99 7.43
N ALA A 99 7.83 2.92 7.29
CA ALA A 99 7.17 1.94 6.43
C ALA A 99 7.53 2.13 4.95
N LEU A 100 7.57 3.37 4.44
CA LEU A 100 7.98 3.65 3.06
C LEU A 100 9.46 3.31 2.82
N THR A 101 10.35 3.62 3.76
CA THR A 101 11.75 3.16 3.69
C THR A 101 11.82 1.65 3.61
N ARG A 102 11.06 0.94 4.46
CA ARG A 102 11.05 -0.52 4.47
C ARG A 102 10.46 -1.12 3.19
N MET A 103 9.38 -0.54 2.65
CA MET A 103 8.81 -0.93 1.37
C MET A 103 9.81 -0.75 0.23
N GLY A 104 10.55 0.35 0.21
CA GLY A 104 11.63 0.58 -0.76
C GLY A 104 12.72 -0.49 -0.69
N GLN A 105 13.11 -0.93 0.51
CA GLN A 105 14.06 -2.04 0.69
C GLN A 105 13.51 -3.37 0.15
N LEU A 106 12.23 -3.66 0.40
CA LEU A 106 11.58 -4.87 -0.12
C LEU A 106 11.53 -4.87 -1.64
N LEU A 107 11.16 -3.75 -2.27
CA LEU A 107 11.18 -3.59 -3.72
C LEU A 107 12.58 -3.78 -4.29
N ALA A 108 13.59 -3.13 -3.72
CA ALA A 108 14.98 -3.28 -4.16
C ALA A 108 15.49 -4.73 -4.06
N THR A 109 14.97 -5.52 -3.11
CA THR A 109 15.38 -6.91 -2.88
C THR A 109 14.62 -7.89 -3.79
N HIS A 110 13.30 -7.73 -3.89
CA HIS A 110 12.40 -8.75 -4.46
C HIS A 110 11.86 -8.41 -5.84
N ALA A 111 11.89 -7.14 -6.25
CA ALA A 111 11.43 -6.69 -7.56
C ALA A 111 12.21 -5.44 -8.02
N PRO A 112 13.55 -5.54 -8.19
CA PRO A 112 14.40 -4.37 -8.51
C PRO A 112 14.07 -3.73 -9.87
N TRP A 113 13.35 -4.45 -10.74
CA TRP A 113 12.84 -3.94 -12.01
C TRP A 113 11.67 -2.96 -11.85
N LEU A 114 10.95 -3.00 -10.72
CA LEU A 114 9.74 -2.21 -10.53
C LEU A 114 10.06 -0.80 -10.00
N ARG A 115 10.21 0.15 -10.92
CA ARG A 115 10.50 1.55 -10.57
C ARG A 115 9.32 2.23 -9.88
N VAL A 116 9.54 2.82 -8.70
CA VAL A 116 8.53 3.62 -7.99
C VAL A 116 8.53 5.06 -8.52
N ARG A 117 7.36 5.55 -8.94
CA ARG A 117 7.15 6.95 -9.36
C ARG A 117 6.81 7.85 -8.19
N TYR A 118 5.90 7.39 -7.35
CA TYR A 118 5.39 8.15 -6.20
C TYR A 118 5.08 7.23 -5.01
N ALA A 119 5.21 7.78 -3.82
CA ALA A 119 4.85 7.13 -2.57
C ALA A 119 4.08 8.13 -1.67
N PHE A 120 2.84 7.79 -1.33
CA PHE A 120 1.86 8.69 -0.71
C PHE A 120 1.44 8.31 0.70
#